data_AF-A0A9P5RR88-F1
#
_entry.id   AF-A0A9P5RR88-F1
#
_cell.length_a   1.000
_cell.length_b   1.000
_cell.length_c   1.000
_cell.angle_alpha   90.00
_cell.angle_beta   90.00
_cell.angle_gamma   90.00
#
_symmetry.space_group_name_H-M   'P 1'
#
loop_
_entity.id
_entity.type
_entity.pdbx_description
1 polymer ?
#
loop_
_entity_poly.entity_id
_entity_poly.type
_entity_poly.pdbx_seq_one_letter_code
_entity_poly.pdbx_strand_id
1 'polypeptide(L)'
;METFGPTTGAKELSWVGSLSCACIFVAAPAIVVLITNFGMTTVLASGVLSVTTGFVAASFATTYWHLYITVGFLYGFGGCLMYFTCINVLARYFNKRRGVVVGVAISGSGIGSSVMAPLLHVMLYRLGFPWTMRIMGVCMFVSLSVAASFVRPYQPPVLGS
;
A
#
# COMPACT_ATOMS: atom_id res chain seq x y z
N MET A 1 24.37 -14.83 9.03
CA MET A 1 24.24 -14.82 7.56
C MET A 1 23.19 -15.85 7.20
N GLU A 2 21.90 -15.50 7.31
CA GLU A 2 20.80 -16.41 7.01
C GLU A 2 20.46 -16.26 5.53
N THR A 3 21.01 -17.17 4.73
CA THR A 3 20.80 -17.24 3.29
C THR A 3 19.34 -17.64 2.99
N PHE A 4 18.83 -17.13 1.87
CA PHE A 4 17.53 -17.46 1.29
C PHE A 4 17.45 -18.95 0.93
N GLY A 5 17.20 -19.79 1.93
CA GLY A 5 16.90 -21.21 1.75
C GLY A 5 15.50 -21.39 1.14
N PRO A 6 15.32 -22.32 0.20
CA PRO A 6 14.09 -22.48 -0.58
C PRO A 6 12.86 -22.85 0.26
N THR A 7 13.04 -23.36 1.49
CA THR A 7 11.95 -23.72 2.41
C THR A 7 11.82 -22.75 3.59
N THR A 8 12.89 -22.05 3.96
CA THR A 8 12.92 -21.09 5.07
C THR A 8 12.36 -19.74 4.66
N GLY A 9 12.54 -19.32 3.40
CA GLY A 9 12.05 -18.02 2.92
C GLY A 9 10.52 -17.91 2.90
N ALA A 10 9.81 -18.98 2.51
CA ALA A 10 8.35 -18.95 2.37
C ALA A 10 7.62 -18.75 3.70
N LYS A 11 8.10 -19.38 4.79
CA LYS A 11 7.50 -19.21 6.12
C LYS A 11 7.72 -17.79 6.66
N GLU A 12 8.91 -17.24 6.54
CA GLU A 12 9.22 -15.88 7.02
C GLU A 12 8.42 -14.82 6.24
N LEU A 13 8.27 -15.00 4.92
CA LEU A 13 7.47 -14.12 4.08
C LEU A 13 5.98 -14.13 4.46
N SER A 14 5.41 -15.30 4.78
CA SER A 14 4.03 -15.42 5.26
C SER A 14 3.80 -14.73 6.61
N TRP A 15 4.79 -14.77 7.50
CA TRP A 15 4.73 -14.05 8.78
C TRP A 15 4.79 -12.53 8.58
N VAL A 16 5.64 -12.04 7.67
CA VAL A 16 5.67 -10.61 7.29
C VAL A 16 4.31 -10.16 6.75
N GLY A 17 3.69 -10.95 5.87
CA GLY A 17 2.34 -10.68 5.36
C GLY A 17 1.29 -10.61 6.46
N SER A 18 1.29 -11.59 7.36
CA SER A 18 0.37 -11.64 8.51
C SER A 18 0.54 -10.46 9.45
N LEU A 19 1.78 -10.07 9.74
CA LEU A 19 2.09 -8.90 10.57
C LEU A 19 1.62 -7.60 9.91
N SER A 20 1.83 -7.48 8.59
CA SER A 20 1.35 -6.33 7.81
C SER A 20 -0.17 -6.20 7.91
N CYS A 21 -0.90 -7.31 7.73
CA CYS A 21 -2.35 -7.34 7.88
C CYS A 21 -2.80 -6.96 9.30
N ALA A 22 -2.17 -7.52 10.33
CA ALA A 22 -2.47 -7.19 11.72
C ALA A 22 -2.27 -5.69 12.00
N CYS A 23 -1.16 -5.11 11.53
CA CYS A 23 -0.89 -3.68 11.66
C CYS A 23 -1.94 -2.82 10.94
N ILE A 24 -2.39 -3.21 9.75
CA ILE A 24 -3.44 -2.50 9.00
C ILE A 24 -4.75 -2.45 9.82
N PHE A 25 -5.18 -3.58 10.37
CA PHE A 25 -6.43 -3.65 11.15
C PHE A 25 -6.35 -2.88 12.47
N VAL A 26 -5.21 -2.92 13.15
CA VAL A 26 -5.01 -2.17 14.41
C VAL A 26 -4.92 -0.67 14.15
N ALA A 27 -4.29 -0.25 13.05
CA ALA A 27 -4.15 1.17 12.69
C ALA A 27 -5.43 1.78 12.08
N ALA A 28 -6.34 0.95 11.60
CA ALA A 28 -7.59 1.36 10.94
C ALA A 28 -8.40 2.42 11.72
N PRO A 29 -8.78 2.22 12.99
CA PRO A 29 -9.55 3.21 13.74
C PRO A 29 -8.78 4.52 13.96
N ALA A 30 -7.47 4.45 14.24
CA ALA A 30 -6.63 5.63 14.44
C ALA A 30 -6.55 6.50 13.17
N ILE A 31 -6.50 5.88 12.00
CA ILE A 31 -6.41 6.56 10.71
C ILE A 31 -7.72 7.25 10.36
N VAL A 32 -8.88 6.64 10.64
CA VAL A 32 -10.18 7.30 10.42
C VAL A 32 -10.27 8.60 11.22
N VAL A 33 -9.83 8.59 12.48
CA VAL A 33 -9.77 9.79 13.32
C VAL A 33 -8.81 10.85 12.75
N LEU A 34 -7.68 10.42 12.17
CA LEU A 34 -6.75 11.34 11.50
C LEU A 34 -7.38 11.99 10.28
N ILE A 35 -8.12 11.24 9.46
CA ILE A 35 -8.78 11.75 8.24
C ILE A 35 -9.84 12.79 8.59
N THR A 36 -10.59 12.58 9.68
CA THR A 36 -11.62 13.53 10.12
C THR A 36 -11.03 14.83 10.65
N ASN A 37 -9.83 14.79 11.25
CA ASN A 37 -9.19 15.96 11.87
C ASN A 37 -8.27 16.75 10.92
N PHE A 38 -7.45 16.08 10.11
CA PHE A 38 -6.40 16.73 9.29
C PHE A 38 -6.79 16.94 7.82
N GLY A 39 -7.96 16.46 7.42
CA GLY A 39 -8.44 16.55 6.05
C GLY A 39 -7.85 15.48 5.13
N MET A 40 -8.66 15.11 4.13
CA MET A 40 -8.40 13.96 3.24
C MET A 40 -7.11 14.09 2.41
N THR A 41 -6.77 15.30 1.99
CA THR A 41 -5.62 15.57 1.11
C THR A 41 -4.29 15.41 1.85
N THR A 42 -4.21 15.89 3.09
CA THR A 42 -3.02 15.75 3.94
C THR A 42 -2.74 14.28 4.26
N VAL A 43 -3.80 13.51 4.55
CA VAL A 43 -3.68 12.08 4.85
C VAL A 43 -3.33 11.26 3.61
N LEU A 44 -3.83 11.64 2.42
CA LEU A 44 -3.39 11.02 1.16
C LEU A 44 -1.89 11.23 0.96
N ALA A 45 -1.41 12.47 1.12
CA ALA A 45 -0.01 12.81 0.91
C ALA A 45 0.91 12.08 1.91
N SER A 46 0.53 12.02 3.19
CA SER A 46 1.32 11.27 4.19
C SER A 46 1.32 9.77 3.93
N GLY A 47 0.19 9.18 3.52
CA GLY A 47 0.12 7.78 3.10
C GLY A 47 1.04 7.49 1.91
N VAL A 48 1.05 8.37 0.91
CA VAL A 48 1.93 8.24 -0.27
C VAL A 48 3.40 8.29 0.11
N LEU A 49 3.78 9.24 0.97
CA LEU A 49 5.14 9.36 1.48
C LEU A 49 5.55 8.13 2.29
N SER A 50 4.67 7.62 3.17
CA SER A 50 4.95 6.43 3.98
C SER A 50 5.14 5.18 3.12
N VAL A 51 4.28 4.94 2.12
CA VAL A 51 4.39 3.78 1.21
C VAL A 51 5.66 3.89 0.36
N THR A 52 5.93 5.07 -0.20
CA THR A 52 7.13 5.30 -1.01
C THR A 52 8.40 5.07 -0.19
N THR A 53 8.44 5.62 1.02
CA THR A 53 9.59 5.44 1.94
C THR A 53 9.74 3.97 2.35
N GLY A 54 8.63 3.26 2.57
CA GLY A 54 8.63 1.83 2.89
C GLY A 54 9.21 0.98 1.77
N PHE A 55 8.83 1.24 0.52
CA PHE A 55 9.36 0.53 -0.65
C PHE A 55 10.82 0.90 -0.97
N VAL A 56 11.20 2.17 -0.83
CA VAL A 56 12.60 2.59 -1.00
C VAL A 56 13.48 1.94 0.05
N ALA A 57 13.04 1.93 1.32
CA ALA A 57 13.75 1.25 2.40
C ALA A 57 13.81 -0.28 2.17
N ALA A 58 12.74 -0.88 1.66
CA ALA A 58 12.73 -2.30 1.27
C ALA A 58 13.69 -2.60 0.12
N SER A 59 13.95 -1.65 -0.79
CA SER A 59 14.94 -1.82 -1.86
C SER A 59 16.39 -1.89 -1.35
N PHE A 60 16.67 -1.39 -0.14
CA PHE A 60 17.98 -1.51 0.50
C PHE A 60 18.04 -2.65 1.52
N ALA A 61 16.91 -3.35 1.75
CA ALA A 61 16.82 -4.45 2.70
C ALA A 61 17.57 -5.68 2.17
N THR A 62 18.72 -5.96 2.77
CA THR A 62 19.53 -7.16 2.50
C THR A 62 19.27 -8.31 3.48
N THR A 63 18.40 -8.10 4.48
CA THR A 63 18.10 -9.04 5.58
C THR A 63 16.61 -9.09 5.90
N TYR A 64 16.13 -10.25 6.39
CA TYR A 64 14.72 -10.50 6.74
C TYR A 64 14.16 -9.50 7.76
N TRP A 65 14.98 -9.10 8.74
CA TRP A 65 14.60 -8.11 9.74
C TRP A 65 14.21 -6.75 9.14
N HIS A 66 14.90 -6.32 8.09
CA HIS A 66 14.57 -5.08 7.40
C HIS A 66 13.22 -5.19 6.68
N LEU A 67 12.85 -6.37 6.15
CA LEU A 67 11.55 -6.60 5.53
C LEU A 67 10.41 -6.58 6.55
N TYR A 68 10.61 -7.13 7.74
CA TYR A 68 9.62 -7.05 8.83
C TYR A 68 9.29 -5.61 9.19
N ILE A 69 10.29 -4.73 9.27
CA ILE A 69 10.08 -3.32 9.64
C ILE A 69 9.50 -2.52 8.46
N THR A 70 10.07 -2.69 7.26
CA THR A 70 9.69 -1.90 6.08
C THR A 70 8.34 -2.31 5.50
N VAL A 71 8.12 -3.61 5.29
CA VAL A 71 6.87 -4.14 4.70
C VAL A 71 5.81 -4.35 5.78
N GLY A 72 6.20 -4.86 6.95
CA GLY A 72 5.26 -5.06 8.06
C GLY A 72 4.71 -3.75 8.61
N PHE A 73 5.60 -2.87 9.07
CA PHE A 73 5.19 -1.68 9.81
C PHE A 73 4.98 -0.47 8.89
N LEU A 74 5.99 -0.11 8.08
CA LEU A 74 5.91 1.10 7.23
C LEU A 74 4.85 0.96 6.13
N TYR A 75 4.88 -0.14 5.38
CA TYR A 75 3.88 -0.41 4.35
C TYR A 75 2.52 -0.75 4.95
N GLY A 76 2.45 -1.50 6.06
CA GLY A 76 1.18 -1.74 6.76
C GLY A 76 0.49 -0.44 7.20
N PHE A 77 1.25 0.49 7.78
CA PHE A 77 0.71 1.80 8.17
C PHE A 77 0.30 2.62 6.95
N GLY A 78 1.21 2.84 5.99
CA GLY A 78 0.93 3.62 4.78
C GLY A 78 -0.19 3.05 3.92
N GLY A 79 -0.26 1.72 3.78
CA GLY A 79 -1.30 1.01 3.05
C GLY A 79 -2.68 1.18 3.67
N CYS A 80 -2.77 1.24 5.01
CA CYS A 80 -4.01 1.52 5.69
C CYS A 80 -4.49 2.96 5.41
N LEU A 81 -3.60 3.97 5.50
CA LEU A 81 -3.93 5.36 5.13
C LEU A 81 -4.46 5.45 3.69
N MET A 82 -3.79 4.76 2.77
CA MET A 82 -4.16 4.79 1.36
C MET A 82 -5.51 4.10 1.11
N TYR A 83 -5.76 2.96 1.74
CA TYR A 83 -7.02 2.21 1.63
C TYR A 83 -8.22 3.04 2.11
N PHE A 84 -8.10 3.65 3.29
CA PHE A 84 -9.16 4.50 3.83
C PHE A 84 -9.39 5.74 2.97
N THR A 85 -8.32 6.35 2.46
CA THR A 85 -8.46 7.55 1.62
C THR A 85 -9.12 7.23 0.28
N CYS A 86 -8.76 6.11 -0.36
CA CYS A 86 -9.42 5.63 -1.58
C CYS A 86 -10.94 5.44 -1.37
N ILE A 87 -11.33 4.77 -0.30
CA ILE A 87 -12.76 4.56 0.03
C ILE A 87 -13.47 5.90 0.25
N ASN A 88 -12.85 6.84 0.96
CA ASN A 88 -13.43 8.16 1.20
C ASN A 88 -13.59 8.99 -0.09
N VAL A 89 -12.59 8.96 -0.98
CA VAL A 89 -12.66 9.63 -2.29
C VAL A 89 -13.78 9.03 -3.14
N LEU A 90 -13.86 7.70 -3.22
CA LEU A 90 -14.92 6.97 -3.92
C LEU A 90 -16.31 7.31 -3.39
N ALA A 91 -16.46 7.34 -2.06
CA ALA A 91 -17.70 7.73 -1.41
C ALA A 91 -18.10 9.16 -1.79
N ARG A 92 -17.14 10.08 -1.87
CA ARG A 92 -17.41 11.48 -2.17
C ARG A 92 -17.75 11.73 -3.64
N TYR A 93 -17.07 11.07 -4.58
CA TYR A 93 -17.34 11.20 -6.02
C TYR A 93 -18.65 10.52 -6.45
N PHE A 94 -18.97 9.34 -5.88
CA PHE A 94 -20.11 8.53 -6.34
C PHE A 94 -21.14 8.30 -5.24
N ASN A 95 -21.72 9.38 -4.70
CA ASN A 95 -22.68 9.30 -3.59
C ASN A 95 -23.85 8.33 -3.85
N LYS A 96 -24.35 8.25 -5.08
CA LYS A 96 -25.49 7.39 -5.46
C LYS A 96 -25.13 5.94 -5.80
N ARG A 97 -23.85 5.61 -6.07
CA ARG A 97 -23.40 4.27 -6.51
C ARG A 97 -22.17 3.73 -5.76
N ARG A 98 -21.94 4.20 -4.52
CA ARG A 98 -20.76 3.86 -3.71
C ARG A 98 -20.45 2.37 -3.65
N GLY A 99 -21.47 1.54 -3.37
CA GLY A 99 -21.30 0.09 -3.22
C GLY A 99 -20.78 -0.60 -4.48
N VAL A 100 -21.24 -0.17 -5.66
CA VAL A 100 -20.79 -0.75 -6.94
C VAL A 100 -19.34 -0.35 -7.22
N VAL A 101 -18.98 0.92 -7.03
CA VAL A 101 -17.61 1.37 -7.36
C VAL A 101 -16.59 0.79 -6.38
N VAL A 102 -16.92 0.72 -5.08
CA VAL A 102 -16.08 0.05 -4.09
C VAL A 102 -15.97 -1.45 -4.39
N GLY A 103 -17.07 -2.11 -4.78
CA GLY A 103 -17.05 -3.50 -5.21
C GLY A 103 -16.14 -3.75 -6.41
N VAL A 104 -16.19 -2.88 -7.43
CA VAL A 104 -15.29 -2.94 -8.59
C VAL A 104 -13.83 -2.73 -8.16
N ALA A 105 -13.55 -1.75 -7.30
CA ALA A 105 -12.19 -1.51 -6.81
C ALA A 105 -11.61 -2.72 -6.06
N ILE A 106 -12.41 -3.35 -5.18
CA ILE A 106 -11.99 -4.56 -4.45
C ILE A 106 -11.80 -5.74 -5.41
N SER A 107 -12.69 -5.91 -6.40
CA SER A 107 -12.56 -6.95 -7.42
C SER A 107 -11.27 -6.80 -8.24
N GLY A 108 -10.89 -5.55 -8.57
CA GLY A 108 -9.63 -5.24 -9.24
C GLY A 108 -8.41 -5.60 -8.39
N SER A 109 -8.44 -5.32 -7.08
CA SER A 109 -7.37 -5.72 -6.17
C SER A 109 -7.22 -7.25 -6.07
N GLY A 110 -8.33 -8.00 -6.08
CA GLY A 110 -8.31 -9.46 -6.07
C GLY A 110 -7.67 -10.03 -7.33
N ILE A 111 -8.07 -9.55 -8.50
CA ILE A 111 -7.49 -9.97 -9.80
C ILE A 111 -6.00 -9.60 -9.85
N GLY A 112 -5.64 -8.39 -9.41
CA GLY A 112 -4.26 -7.93 -9.35
C GLY A 112 -3.38 -8.83 -8.50
N SER A 113 -3.83 -9.21 -7.30
CA SER A 113 -3.09 -10.12 -6.41
C SER A 113 -2.93 -11.52 -6.99
N SER A 114 -3.98 -12.06 -7.64
CA SER A 114 -3.94 -13.37 -8.28
C SER A 114 -2.94 -13.42 -9.45
N VAL A 115 -2.81 -12.34 -10.21
CA VAL A 115 -1.83 -12.23 -11.30
C VAL A 115 -0.42 -11.94 -10.74
N MET A 116 -0.32 -11.12 -9.70
CA MET A 116 0.97 -10.75 -9.09
C MET A 116 1.65 -11.92 -8.40
N ALA A 117 0.92 -12.85 -7.78
CA ALA A 117 1.50 -14.00 -7.10
C ALA A 117 2.43 -14.88 -7.98
N PRO A 118 2.00 -15.39 -9.16
CA PRO A 118 2.89 -16.14 -10.06
C PRO A 118 3.97 -15.25 -10.66
N LEU A 119 3.67 -13.97 -10.92
CA LEU A 119 4.60 -13.01 -11.52
C LEU A 119 5.79 -12.72 -10.59
N LEU A 120 5.52 -12.53 -9.30
CA LEU A 120 6.51 -12.45 -8.23
C LEU A 120 7.38 -13.71 -8.19
N HIS A 121 6.78 -14.89 -8.27
CA HIS A 121 7.51 -16.16 -8.26
C HIS A 121 8.50 -16.26 -9.44
N VAL A 122 8.06 -15.86 -10.64
CA VAL A 122 8.92 -15.83 -11.84
C VAL A 122 10.01 -14.77 -11.71
N MET A 123 9.70 -13.58 -11.21
CA MET A 123 10.68 -12.51 -11.01
C MET A 123 11.74 -12.89 -9.97
N LEU A 124 11.34 -13.49 -8.86
CA LEU A 124 12.28 -13.97 -7.84
C LEU A 124 13.22 -15.03 -8.40
N TYR A 125 12.70 -15.94 -9.23
CA TYR A 125 13.48 -17.00 -9.86
C TYR A 125 14.45 -16.48 -10.93
N ARG A 126 14.05 -15.47 -11.72
CA ARG A 126 14.82 -14.97 -12.88
C ARG A 126 15.75 -13.79 -12.57
N LEU A 127 15.30 -12.84 -11.76
CA LEU A 127 15.96 -11.54 -11.51
C LEU A 127 16.58 -11.45 -10.11
N GLY A 128 16.19 -12.35 -9.21
CA GLY A 128 16.61 -12.34 -7.81
C GLY A 128 15.83 -11.35 -6.95
N PHE A 129 16.00 -11.50 -5.64
CA PHE A 129 15.29 -10.74 -4.61
C PHE A 129 15.41 -9.20 -4.73
N PRO A 130 16.61 -8.61 -4.86
CA PRO A 130 16.74 -7.15 -4.83
C PRO A 130 16.13 -6.45 -6.05
N TRP A 131 16.21 -7.06 -7.24
CA TRP A 131 15.61 -6.50 -8.46
C TRP A 131 14.08 -6.61 -8.44
N THR A 132 13.55 -7.69 -7.89
CA THR A 132 12.09 -7.86 -7.74
C THR A 132 11.50 -6.78 -6.84
N MET A 133 12.14 -6.48 -5.70
CA MET A 133 11.71 -5.42 -4.79
C MET A 133 11.77 -4.02 -5.43
N ARG A 134 12.80 -3.73 -6.24
CA ARG A 134 12.88 -2.47 -7.00
C ARG A 134 11.72 -2.31 -7.98
N ILE A 135 11.41 -3.35 -8.75
CA ILE A 135 10.31 -3.30 -9.72
C ILE A 135 8.97 -3.09 -9.01
N MET A 136 8.73 -3.79 -7.90
CA MET A 136 7.53 -3.60 -7.09
C MET A 136 7.43 -2.18 -6.51
N GLY A 137 8.55 -1.64 -6.01
CA GLY A 137 8.60 -0.27 -5.50
C GLY A 137 8.33 0.78 -6.58
N VAL A 138 8.91 0.63 -7.77
CA VAL A 138 8.64 1.52 -8.91
C VAL A 138 7.17 1.41 -9.34
N CYS A 139 6.63 0.18 -9.45
CA CYS A 139 5.24 -0.03 -9.85
C CYS A 139 4.26 0.62 -8.86
N MET A 140 4.54 0.49 -7.57
CA MET A 140 3.78 1.16 -6.51
C MET A 140 3.92 2.68 -6.59
N PHE A 141 5.14 3.20 -6.74
CA PHE A 141 5.37 4.64 -6.87
C PHE A 141 4.66 5.25 -8.09
N VAL A 142 4.68 4.57 -9.24
CA VAL A 142 3.94 4.98 -10.43
C VAL A 142 2.45 4.95 -10.17
N SER A 143 1.92 3.87 -9.60
CA SER A 143 0.49 3.77 -9.28
C SER A 143 0.04 4.86 -8.31
N LEU A 144 0.86 5.19 -7.30
CA LEU A 144 0.59 6.26 -6.35
C LEU A 144 0.73 7.64 -6.99
N SER A 145 1.68 7.84 -7.89
CA SER A 145 1.85 9.10 -8.62
C SER A 145 0.66 9.35 -9.56
N VAL A 146 0.18 8.30 -10.24
CA VAL A 146 -1.04 8.36 -11.05
C VAL A 146 -2.25 8.63 -10.15
N ALA A 147 -2.38 7.93 -9.02
CA ALA A 147 -3.46 8.19 -8.06
C ALA A 147 -3.41 9.62 -7.52
N ALA A 148 -2.24 10.14 -7.15
CA ALA A 148 -2.06 11.52 -6.71
C ALA A 148 -2.36 12.54 -7.82
N SER A 149 -2.07 12.22 -9.09
CA SER A 149 -2.43 13.08 -10.22
C SER A 149 -3.94 13.09 -10.50
N PHE A 150 -4.61 11.96 -10.29
CA PHE A 150 -6.06 11.83 -10.45
C PHE A 150 -6.82 12.45 -9.27
N VAL A 151 -6.26 12.36 -8.07
CA VAL A 151 -6.66 13.18 -6.92
C VAL A 151 -6.13 14.59 -7.17
N ARG A 152 -6.72 15.28 -8.16
CA ARG A 152 -6.57 16.73 -8.31
C ARG A 152 -6.68 17.37 -6.92
N PRO A 153 -5.86 18.39 -6.59
CA PRO A 153 -5.91 19.06 -5.30
C PRO A 153 -7.34 19.51 -5.06
N TYR A 154 -8.04 18.77 -4.21
CA TYR A 154 -9.39 19.13 -3.82
C TYR A 154 -9.23 20.35 -2.92
N GLN A 155 -9.49 21.53 -3.49
CA GLN A 155 -9.70 22.74 -2.73
C GLN A 155 -10.96 22.50 -1.87
N PRO A 156 -10.92 22.71 -0.54
CA PRO A 156 -12.15 22.83 0.21
C PRO A 156 -13.01 23.92 -0.46
N PRO A 157 -14.35 23.77 -0.53
CA PRO A 157 -15.18 24.86 -0.99
C PRO A 157 -14.89 26.06 -0.10
N VAL A 158 -14.40 27.15 -0.68
CA VAL A 158 -14.37 28.44 -0.01
C VAL A 158 -15.82 28.83 0.28
N LEU A 159 -16.25 28.62 1.52
CA LEU A 159 -17.50 29.16 2.04
C LEU A 159 -17.29 30.67 2.21
N GLY A 160 -17.82 31.45 1.27
CA GLY A 160 -18.13 32.85 1.45
C GLY A 160 -17.26 33.85 0.68
N SER A 161 -17.86 34.50 -0.30
CA SER A 161 -17.90 35.96 -0.42
C SER A 161 -19.17 36.35 -1.16
#